data_AF-A0A6P0S843-F1
#
_entry.id   AF-A0A6P0S843-F1
#
_cell.length_a   1.000
_cell.length_b   1.000
_cell.length_c   1.000
_cell.angle_alpha   90.00
_cell.angle_beta   90.00
_cell.angle_gamma   90.00
#
_symmetry.space_group_name_H-M   'P 1'
#
loop_
_entity.id
_entity.type
_entity.pdbx_description
1 polymer ?
#
loop_
_entity_poly.entity_id
_entity_poly.type
_entity_poly.pdbx_seq_one_letter_code
_entity_poly.pdbx_strand_id
1 'polypeptide(L)' 'MPRSLKVRQEFVEKVKLAVRRNGFPSQRALAEDVGLALATVSNFLTGKPVDYVTFDELCHKLALSWRDIADLDFDL' A
#
# COMPACT_ATOMS: atom_id res chain seq x y z
N MET A 1 17.25 -4.82 -4.06
CA MET A 1 15.96 -4.35 -3.51
C MET A 1 15.16 -5.58 -3.13
N PRO A 2 14.47 -5.60 -1.97
CA PRO A 2 13.64 -6.74 -1.58
C PRO A 2 12.56 -6.97 -2.63
N ARG A 3 12.26 -8.25 -2.92
CA ARG A 3 11.26 -8.63 -3.94
C ARG A 3 9.84 -8.23 -3.55
N SER A 4 9.58 -8.13 -2.25
CA SER A 4 8.31 -7.72 -1.66
C SER A 4 8.53 -6.74 -0.52
N LEU A 5 7.57 -5.84 -0.32
CA LEU A 5 7.51 -4.92 0.81
C LEU A 5 6.18 -5.09 1.55
N LYS A 6 6.18 -4.76 2.84
CA LYS A 6 4.94 -4.61 3.62
C LYS A 6 4.98 -3.30 4.40
N VAL A 7 3.80 -2.76 4.69
CA VAL A 7 3.65 -1.56 5.53
C VAL A 7 3.98 -1.94 6.97
N ARG A 8 4.80 -1.15 7.69
CA ARG A 8 5.02 -1.35 9.13
C ARG A 8 3.69 -1.19 9.87
N GLN A 9 3.48 -2.01 10.90
CA GLN A 9 2.19 -2.07 11.61
C GLN A 9 1.74 -0.70 12.14
N GLU A 10 2.68 0.12 12.62
CA GLU A 10 2.43 1.49 13.11
C GLU A 10 1.89 2.47 12.05
N PHE A 11 2.04 2.17 10.76
CA PHE A 11 1.54 3.02 9.67
C PHE A 11 0.27 2.50 9.00
N VAL A 12 -0.25 1.33 9.37
CA VAL A 12 -1.43 0.73 8.73
C VAL A 12 -2.63 1.70 8.73
N GLU A 13 -2.91 2.35 9.86
CA GLU A 13 -4.01 3.32 9.95
C GLU A 13 -3.73 4.60 9.13
N LYS A 14 -2.47 5.05 9.06
CA LYS A 14 -2.07 6.18 8.19
C LYS A 14 -2.35 5.88 6.73
N VAL A 15 -2.00 4.67 6.26
CA VAL A 15 -2.20 4.26 4.87
C VAL A 15 -3.69 4.12 4.56
N LYS A 16 -4.49 3.51 5.46
CA LYS A 16 -5.96 3.44 5.29
C LYS A 16 -6.60 4.82 5.20
N LEU A 17 -6.16 5.78 6.02
CA LEU A 17 -6.65 7.16 5.98
C LEU A 17 -6.26 7.87 4.67
N ALA A 18 -5.07 7.57 4.14
CA ALA A 18 -4.61 8.12 2.86
C ALA A 18 -5.54 7.75 1.70
N VAL A 19 -6.17 6.57 1.71
CA VAL A 19 -7.18 6.16 0.71
C VAL A 19 -8.29 7.21 0.59
N ARG A 20 -8.90 7.58 1.73
CA ARG A 20 -9.99 8.58 1.74
C ARG A 20 -9.49 9.99 1.43
N ARG A 21 -8.31 10.36 1.93
CA ARG A 21 -7.71 11.69 1.69
C ARG A 21 -7.37 11.94 0.22
N ASN A 22 -7.10 10.88 -0.54
CA ASN A 22 -6.83 10.95 -1.98
C ASN A 22 -8.08 10.68 -2.84
N GLY A 23 -9.28 10.82 -2.26
CA GLY A 23 -10.53 10.80 -3.03
C GLY A 23 -11.11 9.42 -3.32
N PHE A 24 -10.56 8.34 -2.76
CA PHE A 24 -11.11 7.00 -2.92
C PHE A 24 -12.13 6.70 -1.82
N PRO A 25 -13.43 6.54 -2.15
CA PRO A 25 -14.46 6.26 -1.15
C PRO A 25 -14.36 4.84 -0.57
N SER A 26 -13.63 3.93 -1.23
CA SER A 26 -13.45 2.54 -0.79
C SER A 26 -12.16 1.92 -1.32
N GLN A 27 -11.74 0.79 -0.76
CA GLN A 27 -10.61 0.00 -1.29
C GLN A 27 -10.88 -0.47 -2.73
N ARG A 28 -12.15 -0.75 -3.07
CA ARG A 28 -12.55 -1.16 -4.41
C ARG A 28 -12.39 -0.05 -5.43
N ALA A 29 -12.74 1.19 -5.07
CA ALA A 29 -12.53 2.35 -5.93
C ALA A 29 -11.03 2.59 -6.22
N LEU A 30 -10.18 2.43 -5.21
CA LEU A 30 -8.72 2.47 -5.42
C LEU A 30 -8.27 1.33 -6.33
N ALA A 31 -8.70 0.10 -6.07
CA ALA A 31 -8.33 -1.08 -6.86
C ALA A 31 -8.74 -0.94 -8.34
N GLU A 32 -9.94 -0.45 -8.62
CA GLU A 32 -10.43 -0.17 -9.97
C GLU A 32 -9.61 0.93 -10.66
N ASP A 33 -9.22 1.98 -9.93
CA ASP A 33 -8.43 3.09 -10.47
C ASP A 33 -6.97 2.70 -10.80
N VAL A 34 -6.32 1.88 -9.96
CA VAL A 34 -4.95 1.40 -10.23
C VAL A 34 -4.91 0.11 -11.05
N GLY A 35 -6.07 -0.45 -11.43
CA GLY A 35 -6.14 -1.69 -12.21
C GLY A 35 -5.62 -2.94 -11.47
N LEU A 36 -5.63 -2.95 -10.14
CA LEU A 36 -5.16 -4.05 -9.32
C LEU A 36 -6.33 -4.88 -8.76
N ALA A 37 -6.05 -6.13 -8.39
CA ALA A 37 -7.01 -6.94 -7.64
C ALA A 37 -7.30 -6.32 -6.27
N LEU A 38 -8.56 -6.35 -5.84
CA LEU A 38 -8.97 -5.87 -4.51
C LEU A 38 -8.18 -6.54 -3.37
N ALA A 39 -7.83 -7.82 -3.53
CA ALA A 39 -7.02 -8.56 -2.56
C ALA A 39 -5.61 -7.95 -2.42
N THR A 40 -5.00 -7.51 -3.51
CA THR A 40 -3.67 -6.88 -3.51
C THR A 40 -3.70 -5.53 -2.79
N VAL A 41 -4.71 -4.70 -3.08
CA VAL A 41 -4.94 -3.44 -2.36
C VAL A 41 -5.19 -3.70 -0.86
N SER A 42 -6.03 -4.68 -0.54
CA SER A 42 -6.30 -5.06 0.85
C SER A 42 -5.05 -5.54 1.58
N ASN A 43 -4.19 -6.33 0.91
CA ASN A 43 -2.92 -6.78 1.47
C ASN A 43 -2.02 -5.59 1.84
N PHE A 44 -1.84 -4.64 0.92
CA PHE A 44 -1.09 -3.41 1.19
C PHE A 44 -1.69 -2.62 2.38
N LEU A 45 -3.00 -2.39 2.38
CA LEU A 45 -3.71 -1.63 3.43
C LEU A 45 -3.77 -2.33 4.79
N THR A 46 -3.40 -3.60 4.86
CA THR A 46 -3.39 -4.40 6.10
C THR A 46 -1.98 -4.81 6.52
N GLY A 47 -0.94 -4.30 5.86
CA GLY A 47 0.45 -4.61 6.18
C GLY A 47 0.88 -6.04 5.83
N LYS A 48 0.19 -6.68 4.88
CA LYS A 48 0.63 -7.93 4.28
C LYS A 48 1.61 -7.63 3.13
N PRO A 49 2.57 -8.54 2.86
CA PRO A 49 3.52 -8.35 1.77
C PRO A 49 2.84 -8.24 0.41
N VAL A 50 3.32 -7.31 -0.41
CA VAL A 50 3.05 -7.17 -1.84
C VAL A 50 4.38 -6.97 -2.57
N ASP A 51 4.43 -7.20 -3.88
CA ASP A 51 5.65 -6.96 -4.64
C ASP A 51 6.04 -5.47 -4.60
N TYR A 52 7.33 -5.19 -4.84
CA TYR A 52 7.87 -3.83 -4.77
C TYR A 52 7.15 -2.84 -5.72
N VAL A 53 6.83 -3.27 -6.95
CA VAL A 53 6.22 -2.40 -7.96
C VAL A 53 4.82 -2.00 -7.51
N THR A 54 4.01 -2.96 -7.07
CA THR A 54 2.70 -2.70 -6.51
C THR A 54 2.77 -1.80 -5.27
N PHE A 55 3.74 -2.04 -4.39
CA PHE A 55 3.90 -1.21 -3.19
C PHE A 55 4.18 0.25 -3.55
N ASP A 56 5.12 0.48 -4.46
CA ASP A 56 5.53 1.81 -4.90
C ASP A 56 4.41 2.53 -5.68
N GLU A 57 3.69 1.81 -6.54
CA GLU A 57 2.54 2.34 -7.28
C GLU A 57 1.42 2.81 -6.34
N LEU A 58 1.06 1.98 -5.35
CA LEU A 58 0.06 2.36 -4.35
C LEU A 58 0.52 3.52 -3.47
N CYS A 59 1.81 3.60 -3.14
CA CYS A 59 2.37 4.74 -2.42
C CYS A 59 2.24 6.03 -3.23
N HIS A 60 2.65 6.00 -4.50
CA HIS A 60 2.51 7.14 -5.41
C HIS A 60 1.05 7.57 -5.55
N LYS A 61 0.12 6.63 -5.76
CA LYS A 61 -1.31 6.93 -5.88
C LYS A 61 -1.91 7.58 -4.64
N LEU A 62 -1.38 7.24 -3.46
CA LEU A 62 -1.84 7.74 -2.17
C LEU A 62 -1.00 8.91 -1.64
N ALA A 63 -0.09 9.48 -2.44
CA ALA A 63 0.82 10.55 -2.06
C ALA A 63 1.63 10.22 -0.78
N LEU A 64 2.13 8.98 -0.69
CA LEU A 64 2.97 8.47 0.39
C LEU A 64 4.39 8.20 -0.11
N SER A 65 5.38 8.41 0.75
CA SER A 65 6.75 7.94 0.52
C SER A 65 6.85 6.48 0.96
N TRP A 66 7.19 5.57 0.04
CA TRP A 66 7.31 4.14 0.36
C TRP A 66 8.40 3.88 1.42
N ARG A 67 9.51 4.63 1.38
CA ARG A 67 10.63 4.49 2.33
C ARG A 67 10.21 4.81 3.76
N ASP A 68 9.23 5.69 3.93
CA ASP A 68 8.79 6.13 5.25
C ASP A 68 7.93 5.07 5.94
N ILE A 69 7.26 4.21 5.18
CA ILE A 69 6.24 3.29 5.70
C ILE A 69 6.56 1.81 5.49
N ALA A 70 7.52 1.48 4.61
CA ALA A 70 7.92 0.11 4.35
C ALA A 70 8.72 -0.48 5.52
N ASP A 71 8.46 -1.74 5.82
CA ASP A 71 9.34 -2.55 6.67
C ASP A 71 10.58 -2.95 5.86
N LEU A 72 11.71 -2.27 6.09
CA LEU A 72 12.96 -2.47 5.33
C LEU A 72 13.81 -3.62 5.89
N ASP A 73 13.52 -4.06 7.11
CA ASP A 73 14.16 -5.22 7.74
C ASP A 73 13.41 -6.53 7.41
N PHE A 74 12.37 -6.42 6.58
CA PHE A 74 11.59 -7.54 6.10
C PHE A 74 12.29 -8.22 4.92
N ASP A 75 13.19 -9.16 5.24
CA ASP A 75 13.70 -10.13 4.28
C ASP A 75 12.83 -11.41 4.31
N LEU A 76 12.39 -11.85 3.12
CA LEU A 76 11.63 -13.07 2.87
C LEU A 76 12.48 -14.08 2.10
#